data_AF-A0A158FV96-F1
#
_entry.id   AF-A0A158FV96-F1
#
_cell.length_a   1.000
_cell.length_b   1.000
_cell.length_c   1.000
_cell.angle_alpha   90.00
_cell.angle_beta   90.00
_cell.angle_gamma   90.00
#
_symmetry.space_group_name_H-M   'P 1'
#
loop_
_entity.id
_entity.type
_entity.pdbx_description
1 polymer ?
#
loop_
_entity_poly.entity_id
_entity_poly.type
_entity_poly.pdbx_seq_one_letter_code
_entity_poly.pdbx_strand_id
1 'polypeptide(L)'
;MKTEQPGEAWNKVRLVGQKPQFRLKDPWAIRIHLQNAHAVRDLALFNLAIDSKLRGCDLVSLRVRDVTHVNQVLLRAQVVQRRRSAPVQFELTEPTWFDASIATTRLDGFLPDDDQSMRDTA
;
A
#
# COMPACT_ATOMS: atom_id res chain seq x y z
N MET A 1 -3.19 2.45 33.38
CA MET A 1 -3.10 2.74 31.93
C MET A 1 -1.61 2.71 31.57
N LYS A 2 -1.13 1.68 30.88
CA LYS A 2 0.27 1.60 30.44
C LYS A 2 0.43 2.50 29.22
N THR A 3 1.10 3.62 29.39
CA THR A 3 1.57 4.45 28.28
C THR A 3 2.73 3.71 27.61
N GLU A 4 2.46 3.02 26.52
CA GLU A 4 3.47 2.49 25.60
C GLU A 4 4.32 3.69 25.12
N GLN A 5 5.60 3.72 25.50
CA GLN A 5 6.50 4.77 25.03
C GLN A 5 6.73 4.58 23.52
N PRO A 6 6.73 5.65 22.72
CA PRO A 6 7.07 5.54 21.30
C PRO A 6 8.47 4.94 21.17
N GLY A 7 8.57 3.76 20.56
CA GLY A 7 9.84 3.07 20.35
C GLY A 7 10.84 4.00 19.67
N GLU A 8 12.07 4.06 20.21
CA GLU A 8 13.12 4.87 19.62
C GLU A 8 13.37 4.48 18.17
N ALA A 9 13.47 5.49 17.30
CA ALA A 9 13.77 5.25 15.89
C ALA A 9 15.12 4.53 15.78
N TRP A 10 15.16 3.42 15.03
CA TRP A 10 16.32 2.54 14.84
C TRP A 10 17.60 3.27 14.38
N ASN A 11 17.45 4.49 13.85
CA ASN A 11 18.51 5.32 13.31
C ASN A 11 18.85 6.56 14.15
N LYS A 12 18.36 6.70 15.39
CA LYS A 12 18.53 7.91 16.22
C LYS A 12 19.96 8.44 16.36
N VAL A 13 20.97 7.55 16.32
CA VAL A 13 22.39 7.90 16.53
C VAL A 13 23.20 7.88 15.24
N ARG A 14 22.58 7.59 14.09
CA ARG A 14 23.29 7.39 12.82
C ARG A 14 22.66 8.21 11.73
N LEU A 15 23.41 9.18 11.20
CA LEU A 15 23.04 9.88 9.98
C LEU A 15 23.05 8.86 8.84
N VAL A 16 21.87 8.35 8.48
CA VAL A 16 21.71 7.48 7.31
C VAL A 16 21.71 8.40 6.10
N GLY A 17 22.78 8.34 5.30
CA GLY A 17 22.85 9.04 4.02
C GLY A 17 21.78 8.55 3.04
N GLN A 18 21.88 9.01 1.78
CA GLN A 18 20.96 8.56 0.74
C GLN A 18 20.97 7.02 0.65
N LYS A 19 19.80 6.40 0.85
CA LYS A 19 19.66 4.96 0.61
C LYS A 19 19.87 4.71 -0.89
N PRO A 20 20.71 3.73 -1.27
CA PRO A 20 20.90 3.39 -2.67
C PRO A 20 19.56 3.01 -3.30
N GLN A 21 19.39 3.35 -4.57
CA GLN A 21 18.23 2.93 -5.34
C GLN A 21 18.21 1.41 -5.45
N PHE A 22 17.02 0.83 -5.59
CA PHE A 22 16.89 -0.60 -5.84
C PHE A 22 17.59 -0.97 -7.16
N ARG A 23 18.39 -2.04 -7.13
CA ARG A 23 18.90 -2.66 -8.35
C ARG A 23 17.76 -3.44 -9.01
N LEU A 24 17.83 -3.66 -10.32
CA LEU A 24 16.80 -4.39 -11.09
C LEU A 24 16.46 -5.77 -10.49
N LYS A 25 17.39 -6.42 -9.79
CA LYS A 25 17.20 -7.75 -9.18
C LYS A 25 16.53 -7.70 -7.79
N ASP A 26 16.62 -6.58 -7.09
CA ASP A 26 16.19 -6.49 -5.69
C ASP A 26 14.66 -6.62 -5.53
N PRO A 27 13.81 -6.04 -6.41
CA PRO A 27 12.35 -6.20 -6.30
C PRO A 27 11.88 -7.65 -6.45
N TRP A 28 12.52 -8.41 -7.34
CA TRP A 28 12.19 -9.83 -7.52
C TRP A 28 12.47 -10.64 -6.26
N ALA A 29 13.63 -10.41 -5.62
CA ALA A 29 14.00 -11.11 -4.39
C ALA A 29 13.01 -10.82 -3.25
N ILE A 30 12.58 -9.56 -3.11
CA ILE A 30 11.56 -9.17 -2.13
C ILE A 30 10.22 -9.86 -2.41
N ARG A 31 9.80 -9.87 -3.69
CA ARG A 31 8.54 -10.52 -4.09
C ARG A 31 8.54 -12.01 -3.73
N ILE A 32 9.61 -12.74 -4.05
CA ILE A 32 9.75 -14.16 -3.71
C ILE A 32 9.71 -14.39 -2.21
N HIS A 33 10.39 -13.53 -1.43
CA HIS A 33 10.37 -13.64 0.03
C HIS A 33 8.96 -13.50 0.59
N LEU A 34 8.19 -12.51 0.12
CA LEU A 34 6.81 -12.28 0.55
C LEU A 34 5.86 -13.41 0.11
N GLN A 35 6.05 -13.94 -1.10
CA GLN A 35 5.30 -15.10 -1.60
C GLN A 35 5.55 -16.35 -0.76
N ASN A 36 6.81 -16.65 -0.44
CA ASN A 36 7.19 -17.79 0.39
C ASN A 36 6.68 -17.66 1.84
N ALA A 37 6.60 -16.44 2.36
CA ALA A 37 6.03 -16.16 3.67
C ALA A 37 4.50 -16.18 3.69
N HIS A 38 3.84 -16.39 2.53
CA HIS A 38 2.39 -16.25 2.36
C HIS A 38 1.84 -14.91 2.88
N ALA A 39 2.66 -13.85 2.82
CA ALA A 39 2.31 -12.51 3.29
C ALA A 39 1.50 -11.76 2.21
N VAL A 40 0.26 -12.20 1.96
CA VAL A 40 -0.60 -11.74 0.87
C VAL A 40 -0.77 -10.21 0.85
N ARG A 41 -1.08 -9.61 2.00
CA ARG A 41 -1.26 -8.16 2.12
C ARG A 41 0.01 -7.40 1.75
N ASP A 42 1.14 -7.81 2.32
CA ASP A 42 2.40 -7.11 2.16
C ASP A 42 2.94 -7.28 0.73
N LEU A 43 2.68 -8.43 0.10
CA LEU A 43 2.92 -8.68 -1.32
C LEU A 43 2.08 -7.75 -2.22
N ALA A 44 0.79 -7.63 -1.95
CA ALA A 44 -0.10 -6.73 -2.70
C ALA A 44 0.33 -5.27 -2.56
N LEU A 45 0.63 -4.81 -1.33
CA LEU A 45 1.13 -3.46 -1.08
C LEU A 45 2.49 -3.21 -1.73
N PHE A 46 3.38 -4.19 -1.71
CA PHE A 46 4.70 -4.09 -2.36
C PHE A 46 4.55 -3.89 -3.87
N ASN A 47 3.74 -4.72 -4.53
CA ASN A 47 3.48 -4.60 -5.96
C ASN A 47 2.85 -3.25 -6.32
N LEU A 48 1.87 -2.82 -5.52
CA LEU A 48 1.22 -1.52 -5.68
C LEU A 48 2.18 -0.35 -5.49
N ALA A 49 3.15 -0.45 -4.57
CA ALA A 49 4.18 0.56 -4.37
C ALA A 49 5.10 0.73 -5.58
N ILE A 50 5.47 -0.38 -6.23
CA ILE A 50 6.32 -0.37 -7.42
C ILE A 50 5.60 0.28 -8.61
N ASP A 51 4.33 -0.07 -8.82
CA ASP A 51 3.53 0.43 -9.93
C ASP A 51 3.17 1.93 -9.77
N SER A 52 2.73 2.31 -8.56
CA SER A 52 2.18 3.65 -8.30
C SER A 52 3.21 4.71 -7.87
N LYS A 53 4.35 4.28 -7.33
CA LYS A 53 5.37 5.15 -6.70
C LYS A 53 4.79 6.10 -5.64
N LEU A 54 3.73 5.68 -4.96
CA LEU A 54 3.13 6.43 -3.86
C LEU A 54 4.07 6.52 -2.66
N ARG A 55 3.86 7.54 -1.82
CA ARG A 55 4.55 7.61 -0.52
C ARG A 55 4.00 6.52 0.37
N GLY A 56 4.82 6.00 1.29
CA GLY A 56 4.40 4.95 2.22
C GLY A 56 3.11 5.30 2.97
N CYS A 57 2.94 6.55 3.40
CA CYS A 57 1.71 6.98 4.09
C CYS A 57 0.47 6.98 3.19
N ASP A 58 0.61 7.36 1.91
CA ASP A 58 -0.49 7.35 0.95
C ASP A 58 -0.84 5.90 0.59
N LEU A 59 0.17 5.04 0.41
CA LEU A 59 0.03 3.62 0.09
C LEU A 59 -0.72 2.83 1.17
N VAL A 60 -0.34 2.99 2.44
CA VAL A 60 -0.99 2.26 3.55
C VAL A 60 -2.38 2.81 3.90
N SER A 61 -2.73 3.99 3.38
CA SER A 61 -4.05 4.59 3.55
C SER A 61 -5.01 4.25 2.41
N LEU A 62 -4.56 3.47 1.41
CA LEU A 62 -5.40 3.06 0.28
C LEU A 62 -6.56 2.18 0.72
N ARG A 63 -7.71 2.41 0.12
CA ARG A 63 -8.93 1.63 0.30
C ARG A 63 -9.11 0.66 -0.85
N VAL A 64 -9.89 -0.40 -0.61
CA VAL A 64 -10.22 -1.39 -1.64
C VAL A 64 -10.90 -0.73 -2.85
N ARG A 65 -11.80 0.23 -2.60
CA ARG A 65 -12.49 0.99 -3.66
C ARG A 65 -11.57 1.81 -4.56
N ASP A 66 -10.36 2.15 -4.11
CA ASP A 66 -9.43 2.98 -4.88
C ASP A 66 -8.77 2.17 -6.01
N VAL A 67 -8.73 0.85 -5.87
CA VAL A 67 -8.06 -0.09 -6.78
C VAL A 67 -9.00 -1.14 -7.37
N THR A 68 -10.24 -1.23 -6.90
CA THR A 68 -11.24 -2.18 -7.40
C THR A 68 -12.58 -1.51 -7.73
N HIS A 69 -13.29 -2.07 -8.69
CA HIS A 69 -14.65 -1.71 -9.04
C HIS A 69 -15.45 -2.98 -9.35
N VAL A 70 -16.66 -3.12 -8.80
CA VAL A 70 -17.53 -4.30 -8.99
C VAL A 70 -16.75 -5.61 -8.77
N ASN A 71 -16.01 -5.67 -7.66
CA ASN A 71 -15.20 -6.82 -7.27
C ASN A 71 -14.10 -7.24 -8.28
N GLN A 72 -13.71 -6.35 -9.19
CA GLN A 72 -12.62 -6.52 -10.14
C GLN A 72 -11.53 -5.47 -9.91
N VAL A 73 -10.26 -5.86 -10.05
CA VAL A 73 -9.14 -4.91 -9.98
C VAL A 73 -9.14 -4.03 -11.22
N LEU A 74 -8.99 -2.73 -11.02
CA LEU A 74 -8.96 -1.75 -12.11
C LEU A 74 -7.66 -1.87 -12.92
N LEU A 75 -7.72 -1.60 -14.22
CA LEU A 75 -6.51 -1.43 -15.06
C LEU A 75 -5.73 -0.15 -14.66
N ARG A 76 -6.47 0.89 -14.26
CA ARG A 76 -5.95 2.17 -13.79
C ARG A 76 -6.62 2.58 -12.50
N ALA A 77 -5.82 2.97 -11.52
CA ALA A 77 -6.28 3.51 -10.25
C ALA A 77 -5.91 5.00 -10.15
N GLN A 78 -6.72 5.75 -9.39
CA GLN A 78 -6.47 7.17 -9.13
C GLN A 78 -6.50 7.42 -7.63
N VAL A 79 -5.42 8.01 -7.11
CA VAL A 79 -5.26 8.28 -5.68
C VAL A 79 -4.86 9.73 -5.47
N VAL A 80 -5.51 10.42 -4.54
CA VAL A 80 -5.14 11.79 -4.17
C VAL A 80 -3.99 11.76 -3.17
N GLN A 81 -2.82 12.29 -3.52
CA GLN A 81 -1.68 12.34 -2.61
C GLN A 81 -1.90 13.37 -1.50
N ARG A 82 -1.78 12.95 -0.24
CA ARG A 82 -2.08 13.81 0.92
C ARG A 82 -1.23 15.08 0.97
N ARG A 83 0.03 15.00 0.53
CA ARG A 83 0.96 16.14 0.58
C ARG A 83 0.72 17.17 -0.53
N ARG A 84 0.25 16.74 -1.70
CA ARG A 84 0.09 17.62 -2.87
C ARG A 84 -1.37 17.98 -3.15
N SER A 85 -2.32 17.32 -2.47
CA SER A 85 -3.77 17.43 -2.72
C SER A 85 -4.11 17.31 -4.21
N ALA A 86 -3.34 16.48 -4.92
CA ALA A 86 -3.43 16.31 -6.37
C ALA A 86 -3.68 14.83 -6.68
N PRO A 87 -4.58 14.52 -7.63
CA PRO A 87 -4.80 13.15 -8.07
C PRO A 87 -3.58 12.65 -8.85
N VAL A 88 -3.19 11.41 -8.55
CA VAL A 88 -2.16 10.68 -9.29
C VAL A 88 -2.82 9.43 -9.86
N GLN A 89 -2.76 9.29 -11.17
CA GLN A 89 -3.19 8.10 -11.88
C GLN A 89 -2.00 7.19 -12.14
N PHE A 90 -2.20 5.89 -11.98
CA PHE A 90 -1.20 4.88 -12.30
C PHE A 90 -1.86 3.62 -12.86
N GLU A 91 -1.10 2.88 -13.65
CA GLU A 91 -1.51 1.60 -14.21
C GLU A 91 -1.14 0.49 -13.24
N LEU A 92 -2.04 -0.47 -13.10
CA LEU A 92 -1.81 -1.66 -12.31
C LEU A 92 -1.28 -2.75 -13.26
N THR A 93 -0.17 -3.39 -12.90
CA THR A 93 0.39 -4.49 -13.69
C THR A 93 -0.31 -5.82 -13.39
N GLU A 94 -0.25 -6.79 -14.32
CA GLU A 94 -0.88 -8.10 -14.16
C GLU A 94 -0.57 -8.81 -12.82
N PRO A 95 0.68 -8.81 -12.31
CA PRO A 95 0.97 -9.44 -11.02
C PRO A 95 0.29 -8.71 -9.86
N THR A 96 0.16 -7.38 -9.95
CA THR A 96 -0.56 -6.58 -8.96
C THR A 96 -2.04 -6.93 -8.97
N TRP A 97 -2.64 -7.21 -10.13
CA TRP A 97 -4.05 -7.64 -10.21
C TRP A 97 -4.29 -8.96 -9.50
N PHE A 98 -3.43 -9.94 -9.73
CA PHE A 98 -3.57 -11.26 -9.12
C PHE A 98 -3.44 -11.17 -7.60
N ASP A 99 -2.38 -10.50 -7.11
CA ASP A 99 -2.11 -10.40 -5.69
C ASP A 99 -3.12 -9.48 -4.96
N ALA A 100 -3.56 -8.37 -5.58
CA ALA A 100 -4.59 -7.49 -5.02
C ALA A 100 -5.96 -8.18 -4.96
N SER A 101 -6.33 -8.95 -5.98
CA SER A 101 -7.58 -9.74 -6.00
C SER A 101 -7.62 -10.79 -4.87
N ILE A 102 -6.50 -11.44 -4.60
CA ILE A 102 -6.39 -12.39 -3.48
C ILE A 102 -6.48 -11.64 -2.14
N ALA A 103 -5.82 -10.49 -2.03
CA ALA A 103 -5.83 -9.68 -0.82
C ALA A 103 -7.20 -9.05 -0.50
N THR A 104 -8.06 -8.81 -1.49
CA THR A 104 -9.44 -8.35 -1.27
C THR A 104 -10.39 -9.50 -0.96
N THR A 105 -10.15 -10.70 -1.52
CA THR A 105 -10.99 -11.89 -1.28
C THR A 105 -10.75 -12.51 0.10
N ARG A 106 -9.50 -12.53 0.58
CA ARG A 106 -9.18 -12.82 1.99
C ARG A 106 -9.35 -11.53 2.77
N LEU A 107 -10.36 -11.46 3.63
CA LEU A 107 -10.89 -10.27 4.35
C LEU A 107 -9.89 -9.40 5.14
N ASP A 108 -8.58 -9.63 5.07
CA ASP A 108 -7.58 -9.07 5.96
C ASP A 108 -6.53 -8.26 5.19
N GLY A 109 -6.71 -6.94 5.06
CA GLY A 109 -5.51 -6.10 4.90
C GLY A 109 -5.63 -4.72 4.28
N PHE A 110 -6.67 -4.45 3.50
CA PHE A 110 -6.95 -3.08 3.07
C PHE A 110 -7.89 -2.44 4.09
N LEU A 111 -7.66 -1.16 4.39
CA LEU A 111 -8.49 -0.43 5.35
C LEU A 111 -9.96 -0.60 4.95
N PRO A 112 -10.81 -1.21 5.81
CA PRO A 112 -12.21 -1.39 5.48
C PRO A 112 -12.82 -0.04 5.17
N ASP A 113 -13.75 -0.03 4.21
CA ASP A 113 -14.45 1.18 3.84
C ASP A 113 -15.34 1.60 5.01
N ASP A 114 -14.84 2.52 5.84
CA ASP A 114 -15.68 3.26 6.77
C ASP A 114 -16.72 4.01 5.92
N ASP A 115 -17.96 3.54 6.00
CA ASP A 115 -19.11 4.11 5.34
C ASP A 115 -19.44 5.44 6.01
N GLN A 116 -18.77 6.52 5.58
CA GLN A 116 -19.01 7.88 6.07
C GLN A 116 -20.31 8.48 5.50
N SER A 117 -21.31 7.63 5.25
CA SER A 117 -22.67 7.97 4.87
C SER A 117 -23.53 8.19 6.12
N MET A 118 -23.13 9.08 7.04
CA MET A 118 -24.02 9.65 8.09
C MET A 118 -23.26 10.59 9.03
N ARG A 119 -22.74 11.73 8.53
CA ARG A 119 -22.46 12.91 9.37
C ARG A 119 -22.59 14.15 8.52
N ASP A 120 -23.82 14.47 8.13
CA ASP A 120 -24.26 15.80 7.68
C ASP A 120 -25.79 15.83 7.69
N THR A 121 -26.41 15.71 8.86
CA THR A 121 -27.77 16.21 9.14
C THR A 121 -27.93 16.32 10.67
N ALA A 122 -27.83 17.56 11.18
CA ALA A 122 -28.46 18.15 12.37
C ALA A 122 -27.55 19.24 12.96
#